data_AF-A0A1J8PRH7-F1
#
_entry.id   AF-A0A1J8PRH7-F1
#
_cell.length_a   1.000
_cell.length_b   1.000
_cell.length_c   1.000
_cell.angle_alpha   90.00
_cell.angle_beta   90.00
_cell.angle_gamma   90.00
#
_symmetry.space_group_name_H-M   'P 1'
#
loop_
_entity.id
_entity.type
_entity.pdbx_description
1 polymer ?
#
loop_
_entity_poly.entity_id
_entity_poly.type
_entity_poly.pdbx_seq_one_letter_code
_entity_poly.pdbx_strand_id
1 'polypeptide(L)'
;MAYSRAPASDFDDWGIDGWESKNLIPLMKKFETYEVYPDRSTHGYDGPIRVSSGGCKLGPCEEFIHVGKVYHKREYADDTDDLETCNTYSPWEKYIDGTTGKRSDAAHHYVYNQAHNPNLQVWAGKRVKRVIFE
;
A
#
# COMPACT_ATOMS: atom_id res chain seq x y z
N MET A 1 4.51 0.38 -9.55
CA MET A 1 4.42 -0.14 -8.17
C MET A 1 3.87 0.96 -7.29
N ALA A 2 2.80 1.63 -7.74
CA ALA A 2 2.22 2.77 -7.02
C ALA A 2 1.57 2.24 -5.75
N TYR A 3 1.90 2.86 -4.62
CA TYR A 3 1.21 2.66 -3.36
C TYR A 3 0.04 3.62 -3.30
N SER A 4 -1.16 3.09 -3.07
CA SER A 4 -2.35 3.91 -2.87
C SER A 4 -3.32 3.20 -1.92
N ARG A 5 -4.01 3.98 -1.09
CA ARG A 5 -5.05 3.51 -0.18
C ARG A 5 -6.39 4.15 -0.54
N ALA A 6 -7.46 3.39 -0.37
CA ALA A 6 -8.80 3.91 -0.51
C ALA A 6 -9.15 4.81 0.69
N PRO A 7 -9.99 5.86 0.51
CA PRO A 7 -10.52 6.64 1.62
C PRO A 7 -11.35 5.78 2.57
N ALA A 8 -11.51 6.21 3.82
CA ALA A 8 -12.27 5.48 4.84
C ALA A 8 -13.70 5.15 4.40
N SER A 9 -14.36 6.12 3.74
CA SER A 9 -15.73 5.98 3.24
C SER A 9 -15.90 4.80 2.29
N ASP A 10 -14.90 4.45 1.49
CA ASP A 10 -15.00 3.32 0.54
C ASP A 10 -15.25 1.99 1.26
N PHE A 11 -14.74 1.85 2.49
CA PHE A 11 -14.94 0.67 3.33
C PHE A 11 -16.25 0.75 4.13
N ASP A 12 -16.55 1.92 4.68
CA ASP A 12 -17.76 2.14 5.48
C ASP A 12 -19.04 1.99 4.64
N ASP A 13 -19.01 2.42 3.37
CA ASP A 13 -20.12 2.32 2.44
C ASP A 13 -20.43 0.88 1.98
N TRP A 14 -19.58 -0.10 2.30
CA TRP A 14 -19.94 -1.51 2.08
C TRP A 14 -21.12 -1.94 2.93
N GLY A 15 -21.32 -1.31 4.10
CA GLY A 15 -22.43 -1.63 4.99
C GLY A 15 -22.39 -3.06 5.55
N ILE A 16 -21.20 -3.67 5.63
CA ILE A 16 -20.98 -5.02 6.17
C ILE A 16 -20.24 -4.93 7.51
N ASP A 17 -20.81 -5.55 8.54
CA ASP A 17 -20.19 -5.62 9.87
C ASP A 17 -18.80 -6.25 9.80
N GLY A 18 -17.82 -5.60 10.44
CA GLY A 18 -16.42 -5.99 10.45
C GLY A 18 -15.59 -5.45 9.28
N TRP A 19 -16.21 -4.84 8.27
CA TRP A 19 -15.52 -4.25 7.12
C TRP A 19 -15.45 -2.73 7.14
N GLU A 20 -15.95 -2.09 8.18
CA GLU A 20 -15.80 -0.65 8.39
C GLU A 20 -14.32 -0.25 8.50
N SER A 21 -14.00 0.94 8.04
CA SER A 21 -12.64 1.52 8.03
C SER A 21 -11.94 1.37 9.38
N LYS A 22 -12.63 1.68 10.48
CA LYS A 22 -12.14 1.52 11.86
C LYS A 22 -11.66 0.10 12.20
N ASN A 23 -12.32 -0.91 11.64
CA ASN A 23 -12.01 -2.32 11.87
C ASN A 23 -10.86 -2.80 10.98
N LEU A 24 -10.72 -2.19 9.80
CA LEU A 24 -9.68 -2.53 8.83
C LEU A 24 -8.36 -1.77 9.06
N ILE A 25 -8.37 -0.57 9.64
CA ILE A 25 -7.13 0.21 9.92
C ILE A 25 -6.08 -0.62 10.68
N PRO A 26 -6.40 -1.37 11.75
CA PRO A 26 -5.42 -2.24 12.40
C PRO A 26 -4.81 -3.29 11.47
N LEU A 27 -5.60 -3.82 10.52
CA LEU A 27 -5.11 -4.77 9.51
C LEU A 27 -4.25 -4.09 8.46
N MET A 28 -4.58 -2.86 8.06
CA MET A 28 -3.74 -2.04 7.17
C MET A 28 -2.36 -1.81 7.79
N LYS A 29 -2.33 -1.39 9.07
CA LYS A 29 -1.09 -1.22 9.83
C LYS A 29 -0.31 -2.52 9.98
N LYS A 30 -1.00 -3.65 10.13
CA LYS A 30 -0.36 -4.95 10.34
C LYS A 30 0.45 -5.43 9.12
N PHE A 31 0.03 -5.13 7.89
CA PHE A 31 0.74 -5.61 6.70
C PHE A 31 1.91 -4.70 6.30
N GLU A 32 1.88 -3.44 6.71
CA GLU A 32 2.76 -2.39 6.22
C GLU A 32 3.97 -2.12 7.12
N THR A 33 5.13 -1.88 6.49
CA THR A 33 6.24 -1.08 7.02
C THR A 33 6.38 0.17 6.14
N TYR A 34 5.97 1.32 6.66
CA TYR A 34 5.99 2.61 5.98
C TYR A 34 7.30 3.35 6.28
N GLU A 35 8.11 3.59 5.26
CA GLU A 35 9.49 4.11 5.40
C GLU A 35 9.62 5.59 5.04
N VAL A 36 8.50 6.30 4.85
CA VAL A 36 8.50 7.68 4.34
C VAL A 36 8.45 8.70 5.48
N TYR A 37 7.47 8.56 6.39
CA TYR A 37 7.32 9.40 7.57
C TYR A 37 7.07 8.54 8.81
N PRO A 38 7.69 8.86 9.96
CA PRO A 38 7.41 8.17 11.21
C PRO A 38 6.04 8.57 11.77
N ASP A 39 5.50 7.71 12.65
CA ASP A 39 4.37 8.01 13.55
C ASP A 39 3.06 8.51 12.91
N ARG A 40 2.78 8.16 11.65
CA ARG A 40 1.48 8.38 11.03
C ARG A 40 0.44 7.44 11.66
N SER A 41 -0.69 8.00 12.06
CA SER A 41 -1.73 7.29 12.83
C SER A 41 -2.29 6.07 12.08
N THR A 42 -2.43 6.18 10.76
CA THR A 42 -3.05 5.17 9.90
C THR A 42 -2.06 4.22 9.23
N HIS A 43 -0.74 4.39 9.42
CA HIS A 43 0.30 3.55 8.80
C HIS A 43 0.92 2.54 9.76
N GLY A 44 1.41 1.44 9.19
CA GLY A 44 2.18 0.40 9.87
C GLY A 44 3.68 0.59 9.76
N TYR A 45 4.45 0.08 10.74
CA TYR A 45 5.91 0.23 10.78
C TYR A 45 6.68 -1.09 10.97
N ASP A 46 5.96 -2.20 11.17
CA ASP A 46 6.54 -3.52 11.49
C ASP A 46 6.05 -4.63 10.55
N GLY A 47 5.16 -4.30 9.60
CA GLY A 47 4.56 -5.26 8.68
C GLY A 47 5.52 -5.69 7.57
N PRO A 48 5.28 -6.84 6.92
CA PRO A 48 6.24 -7.39 5.97
C PRO A 48 6.29 -6.66 4.62
N ILE A 49 5.27 -5.90 4.23
CA ILE A 49 5.25 -5.15 2.97
C ILE A 49 5.85 -3.76 3.19
N ARG A 50 6.92 -3.45 2.47
CA ARG A 50 7.67 -2.20 2.61
C ARG A 50 7.22 -1.18 1.58
N VAL A 51 7.00 0.05 2.05
CA VAL A 51 6.54 1.18 1.25
C VAL A 51 7.53 2.33 1.42
N SER A 52 8.01 2.87 0.30
CA SER A 52 8.98 3.96 0.30
C SER A 52 8.79 4.90 -0.90
N SER A 53 9.52 6.01 -0.91
CA SER A 53 9.61 6.90 -2.08
C SER A 53 10.35 6.26 -3.26
N GLY A 54 11.00 5.11 -3.05
CA GLY A 54 11.91 4.48 -4.00
C GLY A 54 13.25 5.21 -4.11
N GLY A 55 14.22 4.58 -4.78
CA GLY A 55 15.60 5.07 -4.87
C GLY A 55 15.86 6.18 -5.89
N CYS A 56 14.86 6.61 -6.65
CA CYS A 56 15.04 7.65 -7.68
C CYS A 56 13.87 8.63 -7.65
N LYS A 57 14.17 9.89 -7.32
CA LYS A 57 13.27 11.04 -7.47
C LYS A 57 13.71 11.81 -8.72
N LEU A 58 12.80 11.96 -9.68
CA LEU A 58 13.05 12.69 -10.91
C LEU A 58 12.52 14.12 -10.78
N GLY A 59 13.24 15.11 -11.30
CA GLY A 59 12.80 16.52 -11.31
C GLY A 59 11.36 16.74 -11.83
N PRO A 60 10.92 16.04 -12.89
CA PRO A 60 9.53 16.10 -13.35
C PRO A 60 8.46 15.77 -12.31
N CYS A 61 8.77 14.99 -11.25
CA CYS A 61 7.81 14.72 -10.19
C CYS A 61 7.48 15.98 -9.38
N GLU A 62 8.49 16.78 -9.04
CA GLU A 62 8.32 18.04 -8.32
C GLU A 62 7.69 19.10 -9.21
N GLU A 63 8.09 19.17 -10.49
CA GLU A 63 7.49 20.06 -11.47
C GLU A 63 5.99 19.75 -11.69
N PHE A 64 5.62 18.47 -11.76
CA PHE A 64 4.22 18.07 -11.90
C PHE A 64 3.37 18.55 -10.73
N ILE A 65 3.85 18.37 -9.49
CA ILE A 65 3.18 18.86 -8.28
C ILE A 65 3.09 20.39 -8.32
N HIS A 66 4.19 21.08 -8.63
CA HIS A 66 4.23 22.54 -8.69
C HIS A 66 3.22 23.11 -9.70
N VAL A 67 3.27 22.65 -10.95
CA VAL A 67 2.37 23.10 -12.01
C VAL A 67 0.92 22.76 -11.67
N GLY A 68 0.67 21.55 -11.17
CA GLY A 68 -0.67 21.10 -10.78
C GLY A 68 -1.31 22.00 -9.72
N LYS A 69 -0.57 22.35 -8.66
CA LYS A 69 -1.04 23.27 -7.62
C LYS A 69 -1.39 24.64 -8.18
N VAL A 70 -0.54 25.19 -9.06
CA VAL A 70 -0.76 26.52 -9.67
C VAL A 70 -1.99 26.55 -10.56
N TYR A 71 -2.14 25.56 -11.45
CA TYR A 71 -3.24 25.54 -12.42
C TYR A 71 -4.57 25.13 -11.81
N HIS A 72 -4.59 24.10 -10.97
CA HIS A 72 -5.83 23.58 -10.39
C HIS A 72 -6.21 24.24 -9.06
N LYS A 73 -5.34 25.09 -8.50
CA LYS A 73 -5.56 25.76 -7.21
C LYS A 73 -5.88 24.75 -6.10
N ARG A 74 -5.16 23.62 -6.11
CA ARG A 74 -5.27 22.55 -5.11
C ARG A 74 -4.10 22.62 -4.16
N GLU A 75 -4.37 22.24 -2.91
CA GLU A 75 -3.35 22.20 -1.87
C GLU A 75 -2.38 21.02 -2.07
N TYR A 76 -1.27 21.10 -1.35
CA TYR A 76 -0.31 20.00 -1.24
C TYR A 76 -0.54 19.26 0.07
N ALA A 77 -0.41 17.94 0.03
CA ALA A 77 -0.33 17.10 1.22
C ALA A 77 0.94 16.23 1.13
N ASP A 78 1.57 15.97 2.28
CA ASP A 78 2.70 15.05 2.36
C ASP A 78 2.27 13.58 2.21
N ASP A 79 1.00 13.30 2.47
CA ASP A 79 0.43 11.96 2.46
C ASP A 79 -1.05 12.05 2.03
N THR A 80 -1.38 11.40 0.91
CA THR A 80 -2.76 11.25 0.42
C THR A 80 -3.33 9.86 0.66
N ASP A 81 -2.55 8.99 1.29
CA ASP A 81 -2.92 7.61 1.60
C ASP A 81 -3.28 7.45 3.09
N ASP A 82 -3.69 8.56 3.72
CA ASP A 82 -4.06 8.67 5.13
C ASP A 82 -5.53 8.30 5.43
N LEU A 83 -6.30 7.88 4.40
CA LEU A 83 -7.74 7.55 4.36
C LEU A 83 -8.70 8.75 4.35
N GLU A 84 -8.24 9.98 4.48
CA GLU A 84 -9.11 11.15 4.67
C GLU A 84 -8.82 12.27 3.66
N THR A 85 -7.54 12.48 3.37
CA THR A 85 -7.06 13.55 2.51
C THR A 85 -7.52 13.30 1.08
N CYS A 86 -8.32 14.22 0.56
CA CYS A 86 -8.82 14.19 -0.81
C CYS A 86 -8.51 15.49 -1.54
N ASN A 87 -8.48 15.44 -2.87
CA ASN A 87 -8.39 16.62 -3.74
C ASN A 87 -7.10 17.48 -3.55
N THR A 88 -5.97 16.85 -3.24
CA THR A 88 -4.64 17.49 -3.10
C THR A 88 -3.63 16.92 -4.09
N TYR A 89 -2.45 17.54 -4.15
CA TYR A 89 -1.26 16.99 -4.79
C TYR A 89 -0.30 16.44 -3.74
N SER A 90 0.24 15.24 -3.97
CA SER A 90 1.22 14.58 -3.09
C SER A 90 2.29 13.86 -3.91
N PRO A 91 3.50 13.65 -3.35
CA PRO A 91 4.41 12.64 -3.86
C PRO A 91 3.74 11.27 -3.88
N TRP A 92 4.12 10.43 -4.85
CA TRP A 92 3.55 9.08 -4.98
C TRP A 92 4.55 8.01 -4.55
N GLU A 93 4.24 7.39 -3.41
CA GLU A 93 5.01 6.34 -2.78
C GLU A 93 4.85 5.01 -3.52
N LYS A 94 5.70 4.03 -3.18
CA LYS A 94 5.86 2.82 -3.98
C LYS A 94 6.01 1.58 -3.08
N TYR A 95 5.47 0.46 -3.54
CA TYR A 95 5.75 -0.88 -3.00
C TYR A 95 7.17 -1.33 -3.37
N ILE A 96 8.16 -0.63 -2.83
CA ILE A 96 9.60 -0.82 -3.00
C ILE A 96 10.22 -0.70 -1.61
N ASP A 97 11.05 -1.66 -1.26
CA ASP A 97 11.90 -1.59 -0.06
C ASP A 97 12.94 -0.47 -0.24
N GLY A 98 12.90 0.55 0.61
CA GLY A 98 13.78 1.70 0.58
C GLY A 98 15.23 1.39 0.96
N THR A 99 15.47 0.27 1.65
CA THR A 99 16.81 -0.21 1.99
C THR A 99 17.41 -1.04 0.87
N THR A 100 16.67 -2.01 0.33
CA THR A 100 17.20 -2.96 -0.66
C THR A 100 16.97 -2.54 -2.11
N GLY A 101 16.07 -1.58 -2.35
CA GLY A 101 15.63 -1.15 -3.69
C GLY A 101 14.79 -2.19 -4.43
N LYS A 102 14.47 -3.33 -3.80
CA LYS A 102 13.68 -4.41 -4.40
C LYS A 102 12.19 -4.08 -4.34
N ARG A 103 11.45 -4.61 -5.32
CA ARG A 103 9.98 -4.65 -5.25
C ARG A 103 9.55 -5.35 -3.97
N SER A 104 8.59 -4.77 -3.26
CA SER A 104 7.92 -5.43 -2.14
C SER A 104 6.68 -6.16 -2.64
N ASP A 105 6.84 -7.43 -3.03
CA ASP A 105 5.74 -8.29 -3.49
C ASP A 105 5.26 -9.26 -2.41
N ALA A 106 3.98 -9.63 -2.47
CA ALA A 106 3.38 -10.51 -1.47
C ALA A 106 4.02 -11.91 -1.42
N ALA A 107 4.53 -12.43 -2.54
CA ALA A 107 5.07 -13.79 -2.56
C ALA A 107 6.37 -13.87 -1.75
N HIS A 108 7.32 -12.96 -1.92
CA HIS A 108 8.56 -12.95 -1.11
C HIS A 108 8.29 -12.68 0.37
N HIS A 109 7.28 -11.87 0.68
CA HIS A 109 7.00 -11.40 2.03
C HIS A 109 6.05 -12.28 2.85
N TYR A 110 5.25 -13.15 2.21
CA TYR A 110 4.33 -14.06 2.91
C TYR A 110 4.47 -15.54 2.54
N VAL A 111 5.01 -15.89 1.37
CA VAL A 111 5.01 -17.28 0.86
C VAL A 111 6.43 -17.84 0.79
N TYR A 112 7.33 -17.20 0.04
CA TYR A 112 8.68 -17.73 -0.21
C TYR A 112 9.59 -17.65 1.02
N ASN A 113 9.30 -16.76 1.98
CA ASN A 113 9.96 -16.75 3.28
C ASN A 113 9.56 -17.95 4.18
N GLN A 114 8.52 -18.70 3.79
CA GLN A 114 8.06 -19.90 4.47
C GLN A 114 8.47 -21.20 3.73
N ALA A 115 9.54 -21.18 2.93
CA ALA A 115 10.03 -22.38 2.24
C ALA A 115 10.38 -23.56 3.18
N HIS A 116 10.57 -23.28 4.48
CA HIS A 116 10.79 -24.27 5.53
C HIS A 116 9.51 -24.87 6.11
N ASN A 117 8.32 -24.31 5.82
CA ASN A 117 7.05 -24.72 6.39
C ASN A 117 6.48 -25.93 5.61
N PRO A 118 6.48 -27.15 6.19
CA PRO A 118 6.02 -28.36 5.49
C PRO A 118 4.50 -28.35 5.20
N ASN A 119 3.75 -27.46 5.86
CA ASN A 119 2.30 -27.34 5.70
C ASN A 119 1.90 -26.40 4.54
N LEU A 120 2.86 -25.73 3.89
CA LEU A 120 2.60 -24.82 2.78
C LEU A 120 3.13 -25.40 1.47
N GLN A 121 2.24 -25.65 0.52
CA GLN A 121 2.61 -26.17 -0.81
C GLN A 121 2.30 -25.14 -1.90
N VAL A 122 3.27 -24.86 -2.76
CA VAL A 122 3.13 -23.89 -3.86
C VAL A 122 3.15 -24.62 -5.20
N TRP A 123 2.07 -24.46 -5.97
CA TRP A 123 1.89 -25.11 -7.27
C TRP A 123 1.85 -24.08 -8.41
N ALA A 124 3.02 -23.76 -8.97
CA ALA A 124 3.12 -22.85 -10.11
C ALA A 124 2.68 -23.53 -11.43
N GLY A 125 2.24 -22.72 -12.40
CA GLY A 125 1.84 -23.22 -13.73
C GLY A 125 0.58 -24.08 -13.76
N LYS A 126 -0.22 -24.08 -12.69
CA LYS A 126 -1.49 -24.80 -12.61
C LYS A 126 -2.66 -23.83 -12.80
N ARG A 127 -3.52 -24.12 -13.79
CA ARG A 127 -4.77 -23.37 -14.00
C ARG A 127 -5.93 -24.09 -13.31
N VAL A 128 -6.53 -23.45 -12.31
CA VAL A 128 -7.75 -23.95 -11.65
C VAL A 128 -8.90 -23.93 -12.67
N LYS A 129 -9.62 -25.04 -12.83
CA LYS A 129 -10.76 -25.17 -13.76
C LYS A 129 -12.11 -25.05 -13.06
N ARG A 130 -12.28 -25.77 -11.95
CA ARG A 130 -13.51 -25.80 -11.15
C ARG A 130 -13.21 -26.37 -9.77
N VAL A 131 -14.07 -26.03 -8.81
CA VAL A 131 -14.17 -26.71 -7.52
C VAL A 131 -15.04 -27.96 -7.70
N ILE A 132 -14.72 -29.05 -7.00
CA ILE A 132 -15.56 -30.26 -6.95
C ILE A 132 -16.36 -30.18 -5.64
N PHE A 133 -17.67 -30.36 -5.73
CA PHE A 133 -18.56 -30.44 -4.57
C PHE A 133 -18.94 -31.89 -4.33
N GLU A 134 -19.16 -32.25 -3.07
CA GLU A 134 -19.76 -33.51 -2.62
C GLU A 134 -21.25 -33.31 -2.33
#